data_AF-A0A2U3NSK0-F1
#
_entry.id   AF-A0A2U3NSK0-F1
#
_cell.length_a   1.000
_cell.length_b   1.000
_cell.length_c   1.000
_cell.angle_alpha   90.00
_cell.angle_beta   90.00
_cell.angle_gamma   90.00
#
_symmetry.space_group_name_H-M   'P 1'
#
loop_
_entity.id
_entity.type
_entity.pdbx_description
1 polymer ?
#
loop_
_entity_poly.entity_id
_entity_poly.type
_entity_poly.pdbx_seq_one_letter_code
_entity_poly.pdbx_strand_id
1 'polypeptide(L)'
;VQQVEKPVRYVEYRDRIVEVTPPPPDPAQAAAIVLTSPRACRMVLDSLTDAATLGTLHRGEHHATVRSAARLLTALRAAQLLT
;
A
#
# COMPACT_ATOMS: atom_id res chain seq x y z
N VAL A 1 48.36 -36.40 28.70
CA VAL A 1 47.08 -35.71 28.95
C VAL A 1 46.13 -36.04 27.82
N GLN A 2 45.02 -36.71 28.10
CA GLN A 2 44.06 -37.15 27.08
C GLN A 2 42.84 -36.22 27.14
N GLN A 3 42.69 -35.33 26.17
CA GLN A 3 41.48 -34.51 26.04
C GLN A 3 40.39 -35.38 25.42
N VAL A 4 39.39 -35.75 26.22
CA VAL A 4 38.20 -36.46 25.75
C VAL A 4 37.21 -35.40 25.29
N GLU A 5 37.05 -35.27 23.98
CA GLU A 5 36.05 -34.40 23.37
C GLU A 5 34.65 -34.91 23.75
N LYS A 6 33.85 -34.07 24.41
CA LYS A 6 32.55 -34.47 24.93
C LYS A 6 31.56 -34.52 23.75
N PRO A 7 30.88 -35.65 23.47
CA PRO A 7 30.00 -35.71 22.32
C PRO A 7 28.77 -34.82 22.54
N VAL A 8 28.42 -34.02 21.53
CA VAL A 8 27.17 -33.26 21.50
C VAL A 8 26.03 -34.27 21.54
N ARG A 9 25.26 -34.28 22.63
CA ARG A 9 24.23 -35.29 22.86
C ARG A 9 22.93 -35.03 22.10
N TYR A 10 22.58 -33.77 21.87
CA TYR A 10 21.33 -33.39 21.20
C TYR A 10 21.48 -32.06 20.46
N VAL A 11 20.91 -31.99 19.26
CA VAL A 11 20.73 -30.76 18.49
C VAL A 11 19.23 -30.45 18.51
N GLU A 12 18.84 -29.37 19.19
CA GLU A 12 17.47 -28.86 19.13
C GLU A 12 17.35 -27.90 17.95
N TYR A 13 16.54 -28.28 16.97
CA TYR A 13 16.10 -27.35 15.93
C TYR A 13 15.10 -26.39 16.55
N ARG A 14 15.48 -25.12 16.68
CA ARG A 14 14.56 -24.03 17.02
C ARG A 14 14.12 -23.37 15.73
N ASP A 15 12.89 -23.67 15.31
CA ASP A 15 12.24 -22.90 14.25
C ASP A 15 12.03 -21.47 14.75
N ARG A 16 12.84 -20.56 14.24
CA ARG A 16 12.57 -19.12 14.36
C ARG A 16 11.58 -18.78 13.25
N ILE A 17 10.33 -18.54 13.61
CA ILE A 17 9.38 -17.89 12.71
C ILE A 17 9.85 -16.44 12.56
N VAL A 18 10.58 -16.16 11.49
CA VAL A 18 10.93 -14.81 11.09
C VAL A 18 9.71 -14.25 10.38
N GLU A 19 9.04 -13.25 10.94
CA GLU A 19 8.02 -12.49 10.23
C GLU A 19 8.68 -11.86 8.99
N VAL A 20 8.42 -12.44 7.83
CA VAL A 20 8.81 -11.86 6.56
C VAL A 20 7.77 -10.80 6.25
N THR A 21 8.10 -9.53 6.52
CA THR A 21 7.29 -8.41 6.03
C THR A 21 7.26 -8.51 4.51
N PRO A 22 6.09 -8.70 3.88
CA PRO A 22 6.03 -8.75 2.44
C PRO A 22 6.58 -7.43 1.87
N PRO A 23 7.27 -7.48 0.72
CA PRO A 23 7.74 -6.27 0.07
C PRO A 23 6.54 -5.35 -0.18
N PRO A 24 6.74 -4.02 -0.09
CA PRO A 24 5.67 -3.07 -0.37
C PRO A 24 5.11 -3.35 -1.77
N PRO A 25 3.77 -3.32 -1.93
CA PRO A 25 3.14 -3.62 -3.20
C PRO A 25 3.66 -2.67 -4.27
N ASP A 26 3.87 -3.19 -5.48
CA ASP A 26 4.16 -2.34 -6.62
C ASP A 26 2.97 -1.39 -6.88
N PRO A 27 3.18 -0.28 -7.63
CA PRO A 27 2.14 0.71 -7.84
C PRO A 27 0.84 0.15 -8.47
N ALA A 28 0.95 -0.88 -9.33
CA ALA A 28 -0.20 -1.50 -9.96
C ALA A 28 -0.99 -2.37 -8.96
N GLN A 29 -0.28 -3.11 -8.11
CA GLN A 29 -0.87 -3.91 -7.05
C GLN A 29 -1.52 -3.02 -5.98
N ALA A 30 -0.89 -1.89 -5.63
CA ALA A 30 -1.49 -0.89 -4.76
C ALA A 30 -2.77 -0.30 -5.38
N ALA A 31 -2.75 0.04 -6.67
CA ALA A 31 -3.94 0.51 -7.37
C ALA A 31 -5.06 -0.55 -7.38
N ALA A 32 -4.73 -1.82 -7.59
CA ALA A 32 -5.70 -2.91 -7.55
C ALA A 32 -6.36 -3.05 -6.16
N ILE A 33 -5.59 -2.94 -5.07
CA ILE A 33 -6.11 -2.94 -3.70
C ILE A 33 -7.08 -1.77 -3.47
N VAL A 34 -6.70 -0.59 -3.94
CA VAL A 34 -7.55 0.61 -3.82
C VAL A 34 -8.84 0.45 -4.63
N LEU A 35 -8.77 -0.07 -5.86
CA LEU A 35 -9.93 -0.24 -6.73
C LEU A 35 -10.88 -1.37 -6.27
N THR A 36 -10.36 -2.38 -5.58
CA THR A 36 -11.18 -3.47 -5.03
C THR A 36 -11.83 -3.13 -3.68
N SER A 37 -11.40 -2.04 -3.03
CA SER A 37 -11.95 -1.59 -1.75
C SER A 37 -12.61 -0.21 -1.89
N PRO A 38 -13.96 -0.13 -1.82
CA PRO A 38 -14.68 1.15 -1.93
C PRO A 38 -14.21 2.20 -0.91
N ARG A 39 -13.86 1.75 0.31
CA ARG A 39 -13.36 2.63 1.38
C ARG A 39 -11.97 3.17 1.08
N ALA A 40 -11.07 2.33 0.58
CA ALA A 40 -9.71 2.76 0.21
C ALA A 40 -9.75 3.75 -0.96
N CYS A 41 -10.60 3.48 -1.96
CA CYS A 41 -10.82 4.39 -3.08
C CYS A 41 -11.31 5.77 -2.60
N ARG A 42 -12.30 5.80 -1.68
CA ARG A 42 -12.79 7.07 -1.10
C ARG A 42 -11.69 7.84 -0.38
N MET A 43 -10.90 7.19 0.48
CA MET A 43 -9.80 7.84 1.21
C MET A 43 -8.74 8.44 0.28
N VAL A 44 -8.39 7.73 -0.81
CA VAL A 44 -7.43 8.24 -1.80
C VAL A 44 -7.98 9.46 -2.52
N LEU A 45 -9.27 9.45 -2.90
CA LEU A 45 -9.92 10.57 -3.56
C LEU A 45 -10.04 11.80 -2.65
N ASP A 46 -10.38 11.59 -1.37
CA ASP A 46 -10.45 12.67 -0.38
C ASP A 46 -9.06 13.30 -0.18
N SER A 47 -8.02 12.48 0.00
CA SER A 47 -6.63 12.96 0.17
C SER A 47 -6.11 13.72 -1.06
N LEU A 48 -6.46 13.27 -2.27
CA LEU A 48 -6.13 13.97 -3.51
C LEU A 48 -6.89 15.30 -3.63
N THR A 49 -8.13 15.35 -3.16
CA THR A 49 -8.92 16.60 -3.10
C THR A 49 -8.27 17.59 -2.14
N ASP A 50 -7.88 17.15 -0.94
CA ASP A 50 -7.18 17.98 0.04
C ASP A 50 -5.87 18.52 -0.52
N ALA A 51 -5.02 17.66 -1.11
CA ALA A 51 -3.77 18.09 -1.74
C ALA A 51 -3.98 19.09 -2.89
N ALA A 52 -5.10 18.97 -3.63
CA ALA A 52 -5.44 19.91 -4.68
C ALA A 52 -5.90 21.26 -4.11
N THR A 53 -6.71 21.25 -3.05
CA THR A 53 -7.16 22.48 -2.36
C THR A 53 -5.99 23.22 -1.69
N LEU A 54 -5.04 22.49 -1.13
CA LEU A 54 -3.83 23.04 -0.50
C LEU A 54 -2.78 23.50 -1.53
N GLY A 55 -3.01 23.25 -2.83
CA GLY A 55 -2.08 23.62 -3.89
C GLY A 55 -0.76 22.85 -3.87
N THR A 56 -0.68 21.75 -3.11
CA THR A 56 0.53 20.91 -2.98
C THR A 56 0.69 19.93 -4.15
N LEU A 57 -0.40 19.70 -4.91
CA LEU A 57 -0.36 18.97 -6.17
C LEU A 57 0.33 19.82 -7.26
N HIS A 58 1.57 19.48 -7.59
CA HIS A 58 2.33 20.10 -8.67
C HIS A 58 1.58 19.92 -10.01
N ARG A 59 0.97 21.01 -10.50
CA ARG A 59 0.12 21.01 -11.72
C ARG A 59 0.84 20.52 -12.98
N GLY A 60 2.16 20.69 -13.06
CA GLY A 60 2.96 20.26 -14.22
C GLY A 60 3.16 18.74 -14.30
N GLU A 61 3.54 18.11 -13.19
CA GLU A 61 3.86 16.67 -13.15
C GLU A 61 2.62 15.78 -13.00
N HIS A 62 1.58 16.28 -12.34
CA HIS A 62 0.40 15.49 -12.01
C HIS A 62 -0.86 15.87 -12.80
N HIS A 63 -0.71 16.63 -13.88
CA HIS A 63 -1.86 17.10 -14.68
C HIS A 63 -2.77 15.94 -15.14
N ALA A 64 -2.18 14.84 -15.62
CA ALA A 64 -2.94 13.67 -16.06
C ALA A 64 -3.72 13.03 -14.90
N THR A 65 -3.09 12.90 -13.73
CA THR A 65 -3.69 12.36 -12.51
C THR A 65 -4.84 13.23 -12.01
N VAL A 66 -4.65 14.55 -11.95
CA VAL A 66 -5.69 15.51 -11.53
C VAL A 66 -6.89 15.46 -12.49
N ARG A 67 -6.63 15.39 -13.80
CA ARG A 67 -7.69 15.28 -14.82
C ARG A 67 -8.47 13.97 -14.67
N SER A 68 -7.78 12.86 -14.44
CA SER A 68 -8.41 11.54 -14.23
C SER A 68 -9.22 11.50 -12.93
N ALA A 69 -8.68 12.05 -11.83
CA ALA A 69 -9.38 12.15 -10.56
C ALA A 69 -10.66 13.00 -10.66
N ALA A 70 -10.61 14.14 -11.37
CA ALA A 70 -11.78 14.98 -11.61
C ALA A 70 -12.88 14.25 -12.41
N ARG A 71 -12.48 13.47 -13.44
CA ARG A 71 -13.43 12.64 -14.21
C ARG A 71 -14.08 11.56 -13.35
N LEU A 72 -13.30 10.89 -12.51
CA LEU A 72 -13.80 9.87 -11.59
C LEU A 72 -14.77 10.46 -10.57
N LEU A 73 -14.41 11.57 -9.93
CA LEU A 73 -15.28 12.28 -8.97
C LEU A 73 -16.62 12.67 -9.61
N THR A 74 -16.56 13.17 -10.86
CA THR A 74 -17.76 13.54 -11.62
C THR A 74 -18.64 12.32 -11.89
N ALA A 75 -18.05 11.19 -12.31
CA ALA A 75 -18.78 9.95 -12.56
C ALA A 75 -19.41 9.38 -11.28
N LEU A 76 -18.70 9.42 -10.16
CA LEU A 76 -19.20 8.93 -8.87
C LEU A 76 -20.36 9.78 -8.32
N ARG A 77 -20.30 11.11 -8.49
CA ARG A 77 -21.42 12.01 -8.16
C ARG A 77 -22.63 11.78 -9.06
N ALA A 78 -22.42 11.60 -10.36
CA ALA A 78 -23.49 11.28 -11.30
C ALA A 78 -24.17 9.95 -10.97
N ALA A 79 -23.41 8.98 -10.47
CA ALA A 79 -23.92 7.70 -9.99
C ALA A 79 -24.52 7.73 -8.58
N GLN A 80 -24.59 8.89 -7.92
CA GLN A 80 -25.05 9.05 -6.52
C GLN A 80 -24.30 8.18 -5.50
N LEU A 81 -23.06 7.78 -5.80
CA LEU A 81 -22.22 6.97 -4.92
C LEU A 81 -21.43 7.81 -3.91
N LEU A 82 -21.41 9.12 -4.11
CA LEU A 82 -20.85 10.11 -3.19
C LEU A 82 -21.94 11.15 -2.92
N THR A 83 -22.37 11.21 -1.65
CA THR A 83 -23.26 12.25 -1.09
C THR A 83 -22.51 13.54 -0.87
#